data_AF-A0A2A2WSL2-F1
#
_entry.id   AF-A0A2A2WSL2-F1
#
_cell.length_a   1.000
_cell.length_b   1.000
_cell.length_c   1.000
_cell.angle_alpha   90.00
_cell.angle_beta   90.00
_cell.angle_gamma   90.00
#
_symmetry.space_group_name_H-M   'P 1'
#
loop_
_entity.id
_entity.type
_entity.pdbx_description
1 polymer ?
#
loop_
_entity_poly.entity_id
_entity_poly.type
_entity_poly.pdbx_seq_one_letter_code
_entity_poly.pdbx_strand_id
1 'polypeptide(L)'
;MAAALVAFERVAVVAEAARVREAGVRAADQAGSLAAALEQAAAAAGGTGAGPPGGVLSGAALAECAALLARRARDGVRETEQLAGRMESAAELLVGVDEEVARGVAGAGG
;
A
#
# COMPACT_ATOMS: atom_id res chain seq x y z
N MET A 1 34.51 5.54 -2.45
CA MET A 1 33.42 6.42 -2.93
C MET A 1 32.17 5.62 -3.30
N ALA A 2 32.28 4.49 -4.02
CA ALA A 2 31.15 3.61 -4.36
C ALA A 2 30.36 3.09 -3.14
N ALA A 3 31.03 2.51 -2.13
CA ALA A 3 30.36 2.00 -0.93
C ALA A 3 29.53 3.05 -0.15
N ALA A 4 29.95 4.34 -0.17
CA ALA A 4 29.20 5.41 0.48
C ALA A 4 27.93 5.80 -0.30
N LEU A 5 27.96 5.70 -1.63
CA LEU A 5 26.80 5.91 -2.50
C LEU A 5 25.76 4.79 -2.31
N VAL A 6 26.20 3.53 -2.27
CA VAL A 6 25.32 2.37 -2.06
C VAL A 6 24.66 2.41 -0.67
N ALA A 7 25.40 2.80 0.37
CA ALA A 7 24.84 2.99 1.71
C ALA A 7 23.79 4.12 1.75
N PHE A 8 24.05 5.24 1.06
CA PHE A 8 23.09 6.34 0.95
C PHE A 8 21.83 5.92 0.18
N GLU A 9 21.98 5.21 -0.94
CA GLU A 9 20.86 4.69 -1.73
C GLU A 9 20.03 3.69 -0.93
N ARG A 10 20.65 2.80 -0.15
CA ARG A 10 19.93 1.90 0.76
C ARG A 10 19.07 2.66 1.76
N VAL A 11 19.62 3.70 2.40
CA VAL A 11 18.87 4.53 3.36
C VAL A 11 17.68 5.22 2.68
N ALA A 12 17.88 5.75 1.48
CA ALA A 12 16.82 6.37 0.70
C ALA A 12 15.70 5.38 0.33
N VAL A 13 16.05 4.16 -0.09
CA VAL A 13 15.10 3.12 -0.46
C VAL A 13 14.31 2.62 0.77
N VAL A 14 14.97 2.42 1.91
CA VAL A 14 14.28 2.04 3.16
C VAL A 14 13.32 3.14 3.61
N ALA A 15 13.73 4.41 3.52
CA ALA A 15 12.86 5.54 3.84
C ALA A 15 11.65 5.63 2.89
N GLU A 16 11.83 5.35 1.60
CA GLU A 16 10.71 5.31 0.64
C GLU A 16 9.80 4.09 0.90
N ALA A 17 10.35 2.93 1.22
CA ALA A 17 9.56 1.76 1.58
C ALA A 17 8.64 2.04 2.79
N ALA A 18 9.15 2.77 3.80
CA ALA A 18 8.34 3.25 4.92
C ALA A 18 7.22 4.21 4.46
N ARG A 19 7.52 5.18 3.59
CA ARG A 19 6.51 6.08 3.02
C ARG A 19 5.42 5.34 2.24
N VAL A 20 5.78 4.29 1.50
CA VAL A 20 4.83 3.44 0.78
C VAL A 20 3.90 2.71 1.74
N ARG A 21 4.42 2.13 2.83
CA ARG A 21 3.60 1.49 3.88
C ARG A 21 2.63 2.50 4.50
N GLU A 22 3.13 3.67 4.89
CA GLU A 22 2.29 4.73 5.46
C GLU A 22 1.20 5.20 4.48
N ALA A 23 1.54 5.35 3.20
CA ALA A 23 0.56 5.71 2.17
C ALA A 23 -0.53 4.65 2.03
N GLY A 24 -0.16 3.36 2.08
CA GLY A 24 -1.11 2.25 2.10
C GLY A 24 -2.06 2.28 3.28
N VAL A 25 -1.54 2.49 4.49
CA VAL A 25 -2.34 2.62 5.72
C VAL A 25 -3.29 3.83 5.63
N ARG A 26 -2.79 5.01 5.24
CA ARG A 26 -3.62 6.22 5.08
C ARG A 26 -4.74 6.02 4.07
N ALA A 27 -4.45 5.38 2.93
CA ALA A 27 -5.46 5.09 1.91
C ALA A 27 -6.52 4.11 2.43
N ALA A 28 -6.12 3.12 3.22
CA ALA A 28 -7.04 2.16 3.83
C ALA A 28 -7.95 2.81 4.89
N ASP A 29 -7.42 3.71 5.72
CA ASP A 29 -8.22 4.45 6.70
C ASP A 29 -9.27 5.34 6.04
N GLN A 30 -8.89 6.03 4.96
CA GLN A 30 -9.80 6.85 4.16
C GLN A 30 -10.88 6.00 3.49
N ALA A 31 -10.50 4.85 2.91
CA ALA A 31 -11.44 3.90 2.31
C ALA A 31 -12.38 3.29 3.36
N GLY A 32 -11.90 3.00 4.56
CA GLY A 32 -12.72 2.54 5.69
C GLY A 32 -13.75 3.58 6.13
N SER A 33 -13.33 4.85 6.21
CA SER A 33 -14.23 5.97 6.52
C SER A 33 -15.34 6.12 5.46
N LEU A 34 -14.98 6.00 4.18
CA LEU A 34 -15.95 6.04 3.08
C LEU A 34 -16.88 4.82 3.08
N ALA A 35 -16.38 3.62 3.36
CA ALA A 35 -17.20 2.42 3.48
C ALA A 35 -18.23 2.56 4.61
N ALA A 36 -17.83 3.09 5.78
CA ALA A 36 -18.75 3.37 6.87
C ALA A 36 -19.84 4.39 6.50
N ALA A 37 -19.48 5.43 5.74
CA ALA A 37 -20.45 6.40 5.22
C ALA A 37 -21.45 5.75 4.25
N LEU A 38 -20.99 4.85 3.39
CA LEU A 38 -21.84 4.08 2.46
C LEU A 38 -22.78 3.13 3.21
N GLU A 39 -22.33 2.47 4.28
CA GLU A 39 -23.18 1.62 5.13
C GLU A 39 -24.28 2.43 5.84
N GLN A 40 -23.95 3.62 6.34
CA GLN A 40 -24.94 4.53 6.93
C GLN A 40 -25.97 4.98 5.90
N ALA A 41 -25.54 5.32 4.69
CA ALA A 41 -26.43 5.68 3.58
C ALA A 41 -27.31 4.49 3.16
N ALA A 42 -26.75 3.28 3.12
CA ALA A 42 -27.48 2.04 2.85
C ALA A 42 -28.60 1.79 3.88
N ALA A 43 -28.28 1.93 5.16
CA ALA A 43 -29.24 1.75 6.26
C ALA A 43 -30.37 2.81 6.20
N ALA A 44 -30.02 4.07 5.93
CA ALA A 44 -31.01 5.15 5.76
C ALA A 44 -31.94 4.90 4.55
N ALA A 45 -31.41 4.37 3.46
CA ALA A 45 -32.21 4.00 2.27
C ALA A 45 -33.13 2.79 2.54
N GLY A 46 -32.69 1.82 3.35
CA GLY A 46 -33.51 0.66 3.73
C GLY A 46 -34.63 0.97 4.72
N GLY A 47 -34.42 1.94 5.63
CA GLY A 47 -35.39 2.31 6.66
C GLY A 47 -36.54 3.19 6.20
N THR A 48 -36.45 3.82 5.02
CA THR A 48 -37.43 4.82 4.59
C THR A 48 -38.65 4.26 3.86
N GLY A 49 -38.64 3.03 3.34
CA GLY A 49 -39.79 2.38 2.68
C GLY A 49 -40.45 3.17 1.53
N ALA A 50 -39.92 4.34 1.18
CA ALA A 50 -40.54 5.37 0.37
C ALA A 50 -39.45 6.04 -0.49
N GLY A 51 -38.73 5.22 -1.25
CA GLY A 51 -37.95 5.72 -2.39
C GLY A 51 -38.89 5.89 -3.59
N PRO A 52 -38.85 7.01 -4.33
CA PRO A 52 -39.62 7.13 -5.57
C PRO A 52 -39.25 5.99 -6.53
N PRO A 53 -40.20 5.48 -7.33
CA PRO A 53 -39.91 4.46 -8.34
C PRO A 53 -38.88 5.03 -9.32
N GLY A 54 -37.66 4.48 -9.31
CA GLY A 54 -36.55 4.91 -10.18
C GLY A 54 -35.30 5.43 -9.47
N GLY A 55 -35.22 5.41 -8.13
CA GLY A 55 -33.97 5.70 -7.41
C GLY A 55 -32.88 4.67 -7.73
N VAL A 56 -31.81 5.10 -8.41
CA VAL A 56 -30.81 4.24 -9.08
C VAL A 56 -29.90 3.46 -8.12
N LEU A 57 -29.89 3.79 -6.82
CA LEU A 57 -29.10 3.08 -5.81
C LEU A 57 -30.02 2.60 -4.69
N SER A 58 -30.29 1.30 -4.66
CA SER A 58 -30.91 0.66 -3.51
C SER A 58 -29.94 0.63 -2.33
N GLY A 59 -30.46 0.56 -1.11
CA GLY A 59 -29.61 0.37 0.08
C GLY A 59 -28.70 -0.85 -0.03
N ALA A 60 -29.15 -1.91 -0.72
CA ALA A 60 -28.34 -3.10 -0.99
C ALA A 60 -27.11 -2.79 -1.87
N ALA A 61 -27.26 -1.99 -2.93
CA ALA A 61 -26.14 -1.60 -3.79
C ALA A 61 -25.10 -0.76 -3.03
N LEU A 62 -25.56 0.14 -2.15
CA LEU A 62 -24.66 0.94 -1.30
C LEU A 62 -23.87 0.07 -0.31
N ALA A 63 -24.53 -0.93 0.30
CA ALA A 63 -23.87 -1.88 1.20
C ALA A 63 -22.85 -2.76 0.45
N GLU A 64 -23.16 -3.18 -0.78
CA GLU A 64 -22.23 -3.91 -1.63
C GLU A 64 -21.01 -3.06 -2.01
N CYS A 65 -21.21 -1.79 -2.37
CA CYS A 65 -20.12 -0.85 -2.62
C CYS A 65 -19.21 -0.68 -1.38
N ALA A 66 -19.80 -0.58 -0.18
CA ALA A 66 -19.04 -0.50 1.06
C ALA A 66 -18.17 -1.75 1.28
N ALA A 67 -18.74 -2.94 1.08
CA ALA A 67 -18.02 -4.21 1.23
C ALA A 67 -16.88 -4.37 0.20
N LEU A 68 -17.12 -4.00 -1.05
CA LEU A 68 -16.11 -4.03 -2.11
C LEU A 68 -14.98 -3.04 -1.82
N LEU A 69 -15.30 -1.83 -1.34
CA LEU A 69 -14.31 -0.83 -0.96
C LEU A 69 -13.46 -1.31 0.23
N ALA A 70 -14.08 -1.86 1.28
CA ALA A 70 -13.38 -2.41 2.43
C ALA A 70 -12.49 -3.61 2.06
N ARG A 71 -12.90 -4.43 1.09
CA ARG A 71 -12.06 -5.49 0.53
C ARG A 71 -10.88 -4.92 -0.24
N ARG A 72 -11.12 -3.97 -1.16
CA ARG A 72 -10.06 -3.34 -1.97
C ARG A 72 -9.04 -2.60 -1.10
N ALA A 73 -9.48 -1.95 -0.02
CA ALA A 73 -8.62 -1.30 0.95
C ALA A 73 -7.65 -2.29 1.61
N ARG A 74 -8.15 -3.42 2.09
CA ARG A 74 -7.33 -4.49 2.69
C ARG A 74 -6.34 -5.09 1.69
N ASP A 75 -6.79 -5.33 0.46
CA ASP A 75 -5.91 -5.82 -0.61
C ASP A 75 -4.83 -4.78 -0.95
N GLY A 76 -5.18 -3.49 -0.96
CA GLY A 76 -4.24 -2.39 -1.15
C GLY A 76 -3.17 -2.31 -0.06
N VAL A 77 -3.53 -2.48 1.22
CA VAL A 77 -2.54 -2.54 2.32
C VAL A 77 -1.54 -3.66 2.07
N ARG A 78 -2.03 -4.88 1.79
CA ARG A 78 -1.16 -6.03 1.51
C ARG A 78 -0.25 -5.79 0.32
N GLU A 79 -0.77 -5.19 -0.76
CA GLU A 79 0.02 -4.84 -1.95
C GLU A 79 1.14 -3.85 -1.61
N THR A 80 0.84 -2.80 -0.83
CA THR A 80 1.83 -1.80 -0.41
C THR A 80 2.87 -2.37 0.56
N GLU A 81 2.48 -3.25 1.48
CA GLU A 81 3.41 -3.97 2.35
C GLU A 81 4.36 -4.88 1.56
N GLN A 82 3.82 -5.64 0.60
CA GLN A 82 4.64 -6.49 -0.27
C GLN A 82 5.55 -5.68 -1.19
N LEU A 83 5.11 -4.52 -1.66
CA LEU A 83 5.95 -3.62 -2.45
C LEU A 83 7.11 -3.08 -1.60
N ALA A 84 6.81 -2.57 -0.41
CA ALA A 84 7.82 -2.06 0.52
C ALA A 84 8.83 -3.15 0.91
N GLY A 85 8.37 -4.37 1.20
CA GLY A 85 9.27 -5.50 1.49
C GLY A 85 10.18 -5.84 0.30
N ARG A 86 9.66 -5.83 -0.93
CA ARG A 86 10.48 -6.03 -2.14
C ARG A 86 11.52 -4.94 -2.34
N MET A 87 11.18 -3.68 -2.03
CA MET A 87 12.13 -2.56 -2.08
C MET A 87 13.28 -2.76 -1.10
N GLU A 88 12.97 -3.15 0.14
CA GLU A 88 13.97 -3.45 1.17
C GLU A 88 14.88 -4.62 0.76
N SER A 89 14.31 -5.73 0.30
CA SER A 89 15.09 -6.88 -0.19
C SER A 89 15.98 -6.52 -1.38
N ALA A 90 15.49 -5.71 -2.32
CA ALA A 90 16.29 -5.25 -3.45
C ALA A 90 17.46 -4.36 -2.99
N ALA A 91 17.22 -3.46 -2.03
CA ALA A 91 18.29 -2.63 -1.46
C ALA A 91 19.36 -3.47 -0.76
N GLU A 92 18.98 -4.53 -0.05
CA GLU A 92 19.92 -5.46 0.59
C GLU A 92 20.75 -6.25 -0.43
N LEU A 93 20.13 -6.72 -1.52
CA LEU A 93 20.83 -7.40 -2.60
C LEU A 93 21.88 -6.50 -3.27
N LEU A 94 21.54 -5.23 -3.49
CA LEU A 94 22.49 -4.26 -4.08
C LEU A 94 23.71 -4.04 -3.18
N VAL A 95 23.51 -4.00 -1.86
CA VAL A 95 24.63 -3.90 -0.90
C VAL A 95 25.49 -5.15 -0.93
N GLY A 96 24.89 -6.34 -0.94
CA GLY A 96 25.64 -7.60 -1.00
C GLY A 96 26.50 -7.72 -2.26
N VAL A 97 25.96 -7.31 -3.42
CA VAL A 97 26.69 -7.29 -4.69
C VAL A 97 27.84 -6.28 -4.66
N ASP A 98 27.65 -5.07 -4.10
CA ASP A 98 28.72 -4.07 -4.00
C ASP A 98 29.87 -4.56 -3.10
N GLU A 99 29.56 -5.22 -1.97
CA GLU A 99 30.55 -5.80 -1.07
C GLU A 99 31.35 -6.95 -1.72
N GLU A 100 30.70 -7.77 -2.54
CA GLU A 100 31.37 -8.81 -3.34
C GLU A 100 32.32 -8.23 -4.39
N VAL A 101 31.86 -7.21 -5.13
CA VAL A 101 32.68 -6.51 -6.12
C VAL A 101 33.88 -5.84 -5.45
N ALA A 102 33.68 -5.17 -4.31
CA ALA A 102 34.76 -4.53 -3.55
C ALA A 102 35.82 -5.54 -3.09
N ARG A 103 35.41 -6.73 -2.61
CA ARG A 103 36.33 -7.82 -2.25
C ARG A 103 37.08 -8.38 -3.47
N GLY A 104 36.39 -8.59 -4.59
CA GLY A 104 37.00 -9.09 -5.83
C GLY A 104 38.06 -8.14 -6.40
N VAL A 105 37.78 -6.83 -6.42
CA VAL A 105 38.73 -5.81 -6.87
C VAL A 105 39.95 -5.74 -5.95
N ALA A 106 39.76 -5.82 -4.63
CA ALA A 106 40.87 -5.83 -3.68
C ALA A 106 41.78 -7.06 -3.82
N GLY A 107 41.22 -8.22 -4.18
CA GLY A 107 41.98 -9.46 -4.38
C GLY A 107 42.73 -9.56 -5.71
N ALA A 108 42.28 -8.86 -6.76
CA ALA A 108 42.91 -8.89 -8.08
C ALA A 108 44.13 -7.96 -8.23
N GLY A 109 44.37 -7.08 -7.26
CA GLY A 109 45.50 -6.14 -7.24
C GLY A 109 46.71 -6.59 -6.42
N GLY A 110 46.71 -7.82 -5.90
CA GLY A 110 47.78 -8.41 -5.09
C GLY A 110 48.68 -9.37 -5.86
#